data_AF-A0A8J6FNG6-F1
#
_entry.id   AF-A0A8J6FNG6-F1
#
_cell.length_a   1.000
_cell.length_b   1.000
_cell.length_c   1.000
_cell.angle_alpha   90.00
_cell.angle_beta   90.00
_cell.angle_gamma   90.00
#
_symmetry.space_group_name_H-M   'P 1'
#
loop_
_entity.id
_entity.type
_entity.pdbx_description
1 polymer ?
#
loop_
_entity_poly.entity_id
_entity_poly.type
_entity_poly.pdbx_seq_one_letter_code
_entity_poly.pdbx_strand_id
1 'polypeptide(L)'
;MKTRTLAMEQLTTCPLTGKVDEAERTKLFERKHKIFNTLKQFGYDKNVHPIFTEYLVNTYGVLKDRPQSRTEQLASYNSPEDLQRIAAESMPCSILDNVYIIINCLKCLAEEDGQPLFLC
;
A
#
# COMPACT_ATOMS: atom_id res chain seq x y z
N MET A 1 8.05 -5.35 17.85
CA MET A 1 6.62 -5.16 18.21
C MET A 1 6.35 -3.81 18.92
N LYS A 2 7.22 -3.29 19.79
CA LYS A 2 7.04 -2.00 20.49
C LYS A 2 6.83 -0.77 19.60
N THR A 3 7.50 -0.69 18.45
CA THR A 3 7.48 0.50 17.57
C THR A 3 6.11 0.75 16.90
N ARG A 4 5.31 -0.29 16.66
CA ARG A 4 4.01 -0.16 15.98
C ARG A 4 2.86 0.24 16.93
N THR A 5 2.97 -0.07 18.22
CA THR A 5 2.00 0.35 19.24
C THR A 5 2.14 1.84 19.53
N LEU A 6 3.38 2.34 19.61
CA LEU A 6 3.70 3.76 19.81
C LEU A 6 3.13 4.67 18.72
N ALA A 7 3.15 4.23 17.45
CA ALA A 7 2.58 5.00 16.35
C ALA A 7 1.04 5.15 16.45
N MET A 8 0.34 4.12 16.94
CA MET A 8 -1.11 4.18 17.13
C MET A 8 -1.49 5.03 18.35
N GLU A 9 -0.68 5.00 19.41
CA GLU A 9 -0.85 5.88 20.58
C GLU A 9 -0.70 7.35 20.21
N GLN A 10 0.28 7.70 19.36
CA GLN A 10 0.43 9.09 18.89
C GLN A 10 -0.75 9.57 18.04
N LEU A 11 -1.31 8.71 17.18
CA LEU A 11 -2.46 9.06 16.33
C LEU A 11 -3.77 9.23 17.12
N THR A 12 -3.86 8.64 18.31
CA THR A 12 -5.07 8.63 19.14
C THR A 12 -4.96 9.56 20.34
N THR A 13 -3.79 10.20 20.52
CA THR A 13 -3.59 11.16 21.58
C THR A 13 -4.29 12.47 21.22
N CYS A 14 -5.29 12.85 22.02
CA CYS A 14 -5.93 14.15 21.91
C CYS A 14 -4.88 15.27 22.11
N PRO A 15 -4.67 16.17 21.12
CA PRO A 15 -3.64 17.21 21.22
C PRO A 15 -3.84 18.17 22.39
N LEU A 16 -5.09 18.31 22.83
CA LEU A 16 -5.49 19.23 23.91
C LEU A 16 -5.37 18.62 25.30
N THR A 17 -5.47 17.29 25.44
CA THR A 17 -5.49 16.62 26.75
C THR A 17 -4.27 15.72 26.98
N GLY A 18 -3.50 15.41 25.94
CA GLY A 18 -2.36 14.49 26.00
C GLY A 18 -2.77 13.05 26.35
N LYS A 19 -4.07 12.75 26.38
CA LYS A 19 -4.61 11.43 26.69
C LYS A 19 -5.04 10.73 25.41
N VAL A 20 -4.82 9.43 25.39
CA VAL A 20 -5.31 8.54 24.34
C VAL A 20 -6.83 8.51 24.39
N ASP A 21 -7.47 8.84 23.27
CA ASP A 21 -8.89 8.56 23.05
C ASP A 21 -9.04 7.06 22.80
N GLU A 22 -9.55 6.37 23.82
CA GLU A 22 -9.75 4.93 23.81
C GLU A 22 -10.79 4.47 22.77
N ALA A 23 -11.79 5.30 22.47
CA ALA A 23 -12.80 4.98 21.47
C ALA A 23 -12.21 5.07 20.05
N GLU A 24 -11.47 6.14 19.76
CA GLU A 24 -10.76 6.29 18.49
C GLU A 24 -9.65 5.22 18.34
N ARG A 25 -8.95 4.87 19.42
CA ARG A 25 -7.98 3.76 19.41
C ARG A 25 -8.64 2.44 19.02
N THR A 26 -9.77 2.12 19.64
CA THR A 26 -10.49 0.88 19.37
C THR A 26 -10.95 0.83 17.91
N LYS A 27 -11.55 1.90 17.41
CA LYS A 27 -12.00 2.03 16.01
C LYS A 27 -10.86 1.88 15.01
N LEU A 28 -9.68 2.45 15.28
CA LEU A 28 -8.50 2.26 14.43
C LEU A 28 -7.99 0.82 14.44
N PHE A 29 -8.02 0.15 15.59
CA PHE A 29 -7.66 -1.27 15.69
C PHE A 29 -8.62 -2.16 14.89
N GLU A 30 -9.92 -1.91 14.99
CA GLU A 30 -10.95 -2.63 14.23
C GLU A 30 -10.78 -2.42 12.72
N ARG A 31 -10.62 -1.18 12.27
CA ARG A 31 -10.36 -0.87 10.85
C ARG A 31 -9.08 -1.55 10.37
N LYS A 32 -7.99 -1.45 11.14
CA LYS A 32 -6.72 -2.10 10.81
C LYS A 32 -6.90 -3.62 10.70
N HIS A 33 -7.62 -4.23 11.63
CA HIS A 33 -7.84 -5.67 11.60
C HIS A 33 -8.69 -6.09 10.39
N LYS A 34 -9.73 -5.32 10.06
CA LYS A 34 -10.55 -5.51 8.85
C LYS A 34 -9.67 -5.48 7.61
N ILE A 35 -8.85 -4.43 7.45
CA ILE A 35 -7.93 -4.29 6.32
C ILE A 35 -7.01 -5.52 6.21
N PHE A 36 -6.32 -5.91 7.29
CA PHE A 36 -5.43 -7.07 7.23
C PHE A 36 -6.15 -8.38 6.89
N ASN A 37 -7.40 -8.54 7.32
CA ASN A 37 -8.19 -9.71 6.97
C ASN A 37 -8.56 -9.72 5.48
N THR A 38 -8.94 -8.56 4.92
CA THR A 38 -9.18 -8.41 3.48
C THR A 38 -7.90 -8.70 2.69
N LEU A 39 -6.78 -8.08 3.03
CA LEU A 39 -5.51 -8.26 2.34
C LEU A 39 -5.01 -9.71 2.38
N LYS A 40 -5.27 -10.43 3.48
CA LYS A 40 -4.91 -11.85 3.61
C LYS A 40 -5.61 -12.73 2.57
N GLN A 41 -6.80 -12.36 2.11
CA GLN A 41 -7.52 -13.08 1.04
C GLN A 41 -6.79 -12.98 -0.31
N PHE A 42 -6.00 -11.92 -0.51
CA PHE A 42 -5.14 -11.72 -1.67
C PHE A 42 -3.74 -12.30 -1.50
N GLY A 43 -3.46 -13.02 -0.40
CA GLY A 43 -2.15 -13.61 -0.13
C GLY A 43 -1.18 -12.71 0.64
N TYR A 44 -1.64 -11.56 1.14
CA TYR A 44 -0.78 -10.63 1.89
C TYR A 44 -0.32 -11.21 3.24
N ASP A 45 0.98 -11.49 3.34
CA ASP A 45 1.71 -11.73 4.59
C ASP A 45 2.33 -10.44 5.15
N LYS A 46 1.95 -10.07 6.38
CA LYS A 46 2.42 -8.92 7.16
C LYS A 46 3.91 -8.97 7.57
N ASN A 47 4.56 -10.12 7.42
CA ASN A 47 5.98 -10.31 7.73
C ASN A 47 6.86 -10.24 6.48
N VAL A 48 6.29 -10.53 5.31
CA VAL A 48 7.01 -10.58 4.03
C VAL A 48 6.78 -9.30 3.23
N HIS A 49 5.51 -8.97 2.98
CA HIS A 49 5.16 -7.94 2.01
C HIS A 49 5.58 -6.53 2.42
N PRO A 50 5.54 -6.09 3.70
CA PRO A 50 6.07 -4.78 4.06
C PRO A 50 7.55 -4.59 3.68
N ILE A 51 8.38 -5.60 3.93
CA ILE A 51 9.82 -5.57 3.63
C ILE A 51 10.02 -5.65 2.12
N PHE A 52 9.25 -6.50 1.44
CA PHE A 52 9.30 -6.65 -0.01
C PHE A 52 8.83 -5.37 -0.74
N THR A 53 7.79 -4.69 -0.26
CA THR A 53 7.32 -3.41 -0.82
C THR A 53 8.39 -2.33 -0.71
N GLU A 54 9.08 -2.25 0.43
CA GLU A 54 10.21 -1.31 0.61
C GLU A 54 11.33 -1.59 -0.40
N TYR A 55 11.73 -2.85 -0.55
CA TYR A 55 12.68 -3.27 -1.58
C TYR A 55 12.22 -2.87 -3.00
N LEU A 56 10.95 -3.11 -3.31
CA LEU A 56 10.37 -2.83 -4.63
C LEU A 56 10.40 -1.33 -4.94
N VAL A 57 9.98 -0.48 -4.00
CA VAL A 57 10.01 0.97 -4.18
C VAL A 57 11.45 1.49 -4.30
N ASN A 58 12.37 0.97 -3.50
CA ASN A 58 13.78 1.39 -3.55
C ASN A 58 14.48 0.97 -4.86
N THR A 59 14.08 -0.16 -5.44
CA THR A 59 14.71 -0.71 -6.65
C THR A 59 14.06 -0.20 -7.93
N TYR A 60 12.74 -0.10 -7.95
CA TYR A 60 11.93 0.15 -9.16
C TYR A 60 11.05 1.40 -9.06
N GLY A 61 10.85 1.95 -7.86
CA GLY A 61 9.93 3.08 -7.63
C GLY A 61 10.48 4.45 -8.05
N VAL A 62 11.79 4.59 -8.26
CA VAL A 62 12.36 5.80 -8.84
C VAL A 62 12.20 5.74 -10.36
N LEU A 63 11.18 6.43 -10.87
CA LEU A 63 11.06 6.77 -12.29
C LEU A 63 12.31 7.57 -12.71
N LYS A 64 13.29 6.91 -13.32
CA LYS A 64 14.55 7.53 -13.76
C LYS A 64 14.31 8.67 -14.74
N ASP A 65 13.27 8.54 -15.56
CA ASP A 65 12.77 9.59 -16.43
C ASP A 65 11.32 9.89 -16.03
N ARG A 66 11.07 11.11 -15.53
CA ARG A 66 9.71 11.61 -15.40
C ARG A 66 9.18 11.80 -16.83
N PRO A 67 8.13 11.08 -17.26
CA PRO A 67 7.62 11.21 -18.62
C PRO A 67 7.25 12.68 -18.86
N GLN A 68 7.94 13.31 -19.82
CA GLN A 68 7.74 14.73 -20.16
C GLN A 68 6.35 14.96 -20.78
N SER A 69 5.74 13.92 -21.35
CA SER A 69 4.35 13.90 -21.82
C SER A 69 3.43 13.36 -20.74
N ARG A 70 2.67 14.25 -20.08
CA ARG A 70 1.80 13.91 -18.94
C ARG A 70 0.56 13.08 -19.28
N THR A 71 0.30 12.73 -20.53
CA THR A 71 -1.09 12.39 -20.91
C THR A 71 -1.33 10.92 -21.24
N GLU A 72 -0.38 10.22 -21.88
CA GLU A 72 -0.61 8.83 -22.34
C GLU A 72 0.13 7.79 -21.49
N GLN A 73 1.38 8.04 -21.13
CA GLN A 73 2.15 7.11 -20.28
C GLN A 73 1.65 7.08 -18.84
N LEU A 74 1.28 8.23 -18.28
CA LEU A 74 0.68 8.30 -16.93
C LEU A 74 -0.68 7.61 -16.87
N ALA A 75 -1.49 7.69 -17.94
CA ALA A 75 -2.75 6.97 -18.04
C ALA A 75 -2.55 5.44 -18.04
N SER A 76 -1.47 4.94 -18.67
CA SER A 76 -1.13 3.52 -18.62
C SER A 76 -0.67 3.04 -17.24
N TYR A 77 -0.02 3.90 -16.42
CA TYR A 77 0.33 3.52 -15.05
C TYR A 77 -0.88 3.48 -14.11
N ASN A 78 -2.05 3.94 -14.57
CA ASN A 78 -3.26 4.00 -13.75
C ASN A 78 -4.08 2.71 -13.74
N SER A 79 -3.81 1.77 -14.65
CA SER A 79 -4.46 0.46 -14.68
C SER A 79 -3.62 -0.57 -13.89
N PRO A 80 -4.24 -1.32 -12.96
CA PRO A 80 -3.61 -2.46 -12.32
C PRO A 80 -3.06 -3.48 -13.31
N GLU A 81 -3.77 -3.70 -14.42
CA GLU A 81 -3.43 -4.66 -15.46
C GLU A 81 -2.18 -4.21 -16.25
N ASP A 82 -2.10 -2.90 -16.55
CA ASP A 82 -0.90 -2.33 -17.17
C ASP A 82 0.32 -2.39 -16.25
N LEU A 83 0.16 -2.15 -14.95
CA LEU A 83 1.24 -2.31 -13.99
C LEU A 83 1.72 -3.75 -13.84
N GLN A 84 0.81 -4.72 -13.90
CA GLN A 84 1.18 -6.13 -13.92
C GLN A 84 2.00 -6.46 -15.16
N ARG A 85 1.61 -5.94 -16.32
CA ARG A 85 2.37 -6.09 -17.57
C ARG A 85 3.76 -5.46 -17.48
N ILE A 86 3.86 -4.21 -17.01
CA ILE A 86 5.14 -3.52 -16.84
C ILE A 86 6.03 -4.26 -15.84
N ALA A 87 5.45 -4.78 -14.74
CA ALA A 87 6.19 -5.59 -13.79
C ALA A 87 6.75 -6.86 -14.45
N ALA A 88 5.95 -7.56 -15.25
CA ALA A 88 6.38 -8.75 -15.99
C ALA A 88 7.53 -8.45 -16.97
N GLU A 89 7.55 -7.27 -17.57
CA GLU A 89 8.59 -6.84 -18.52
C GLU A 89 9.88 -6.35 -17.84
N SER A 90 9.78 -5.78 -16.64
CA SER A 90 10.89 -5.09 -15.97
C SER A 90 11.50 -5.85 -14.79
N MET A 91 10.83 -6.88 -14.27
CA MET A 91 11.20 -7.57 -13.05
C MET A 91 11.48 -9.07 -13.27
N PRO A 92 12.37 -9.69 -12.45
CA PRO A 92 12.58 -11.14 -12.51
C PRO A 92 11.33 -11.95 -12.18
N CYS A 93 11.10 -13.06 -12.88
CA CYS A 93 9.95 -13.95 -12.64
C CYS A 93 9.83 -14.43 -11.19
N SER A 94 10.94 -14.57 -10.47
CA SER A 94 10.97 -15.04 -9.08
C SER A 94 10.27 -14.11 -8.09
N ILE A 95 10.07 -12.84 -8.46
CA ILE A 95 9.43 -11.85 -7.57
C ILE A 95 8.00 -11.50 -8.00
N LEU A 96 7.59 -11.84 -9.22
CA LEU A 96 6.32 -11.39 -9.81
C LEU A 96 5.08 -11.77 -8.99
N ASP A 97 5.05 -12.96 -8.38
CA ASP A 97 3.92 -13.36 -7.54
C ASP A 97 3.70 -12.39 -6.38
N ASN A 98 4.78 -12.00 -5.69
CA ASN A 98 4.70 -11.03 -4.60
C ASN A 98 4.35 -9.62 -5.11
N VAL A 99 4.80 -9.26 -6.33
CA VAL A 99 4.44 -7.98 -6.97
C VAL A 99 2.95 -7.92 -7.25
N TYR A 100 2.38 -8.99 -7.81
CA TYR A 100 0.96 -9.08 -8.14
C TYR A 100 0.09 -9.06 -6.88
N ILE A 101 0.54 -9.71 -5.79
CA ILE A 101 -0.12 -9.60 -4.48
C ILE A 101 -0.19 -8.13 -4.04
N ILE A 102 0.92 -7.38 -4.12
CA ILE A 102 0.94 -5.96 -3.75
C ILE A 102 -0.01 -5.14 -4.63
N ILE A 103 0.04 -5.31 -5.96
CA ILE A 103 -0.82 -4.56 -6.89
C ILE A 103 -2.30 -4.82 -6.59
N ASN A 104 -2.68 -6.07 -6.37
CA ASN A 104 -4.05 -6.45 -6.02
C ASN A 104 -4.48 -5.89 -4.65
N CYS A 105 -3.57 -5.88 -3.67
CA CYS A 105 -3.81 -5.25 -2.37
C CYS A 105 -4.06 -3.75 -2.50
N LEU A 106 -3.24 -3.05 -3.29
CA LEU A 106 -3.41 -1.61 -3.51
C LEU A 106 -4.73 -1.32 -4.23
N LYS A 107 -5.08 -2.11 -5.27
CA LYS A 107 -6.37 -2.01 -5.98
C LYS A 107 -7.55 -2.14 -5.01
N CYS A 108 -7.54 -3.18 -4.18
CA CYS A 108 -8.60 -3.42 -3.20
C CYS A 108 -8.73 -2.26 -2.20
N LEU A 109 -7.61 -1.71 -1.70
CA LEU A 109 -7.63 -0.57 -0.79
C LEU A 109 -8.16 0.70 -1.46
N ALA A 110 -7.76 0.97 -2.70
CA ALA A 110 -8.25 2.12 -3.45
C ALA A 110 -9.76 2.04 -3.70
N GLU A 111 -10.27 0.84 -4.05
CA GLU A 111 -11.70 0.58 -4.19
C GLU A 111 -12.46 0.77 -2.86
N GLU A 112 -11.93 0.26 -1.74
CA GLU A 112 -12.54 0.46 -0.42
C GLU A 112 -12.54 1.93 0.03
N ASP A 113 -11.49 2.69 -0.29
CA ASP A 113 -11.37 4.12 0.05
C ASP A 113 -12.13 5.02 -0.95
N GLY A 114 -12.66 4.47 -2.04
CA GLY A 114 -13.34 5.21 -3.11
C GLY A 114 -12.43 6.21 -3.82
N GLN A 115 -11.12 5.97 -3.80
CA GLN A 115 -10.10 6.82 -4.41
C GLN A 115 -9.54 6.14 -5.66
N PRO A 116 -9.08 6.92 -6.66
CA PRO A 116 -8.29 6.33 -7.72
C PRO A 116 -6.99 5.77 -7.14
N LEU A 117 -6.58 4.60 -7.63
CA LEU A 117 -5.33 3.95 -7.24
C LEU A 117 -4.10 4.85 -7.46
N PHE A 118 -4.20 5.75 -8.44
CA PHE A 118 -3.18 6.71 -8.81
C PHE A 118 -3.79 8.11 -8.94
N LEU A 119 -3.16 9.07 -8.27
CA LEU A 119 -3.50 10.48 -8.39
C LEU A 119 -2.87 11.01 -9.68
N CYS A 120 -3.69 11.40 -10.66
CA CYS A 120 -3.25 12.09 -11.87
C CYS A 120 -2.97 13.57 -11.60
#